data_AF-A0A7J6XFJ2-F1
#
_entry.id   AF-A0A7J6XFJ2-F1
#
_cell.length_a   1.000
_cell.length_b   1.000
_cell.length_c   1.000
_cell.angle_alpha   90.00
_cell.angle_beta   90.00
_cell.angle_gamma   90.00
#
_symmetry.space_group_name_H-M   'P 1'
#
loop_
_entity.id
_entity.type
_entity.pdbx_description
1 polymer ?
#
loop_
_entity_poly.entity_id
_entity_poly.type
_entity_poly.pdbx_seq_one_letter_code
_entity_poly.pdbx_strand_id
1 'polypeptide(L)'
;MITIPYTTALTTLFSYGLLFAFGQIRDLFRKFLGLLSASNLHGYAPICLGLEDFYTRRLYLRIQDCFGRPISSAPDAWIDVVERYSNDNNKTLQRTTDINKCLNLGSYNYLGFAAADEYCTPRVIESLKKFSPSTCSTRVDGGTTILHNELEESVAKFVGKPAAIVLGMGYVSNSAILPVLIGKGGLIVSDSLNHNSIVNGARGSGATVRVFQHNTPSHLEEVLREQIAEGQPRTRRPWKKIIVVVEGIYSMEGELCKLPEIITVCKKYKAYTYLDEAHSIGAVGKTGRGVCELLGVDTADVDIMMGTFTKSFGSCGGYIAGSKELIKYLKSTCPAHIYATSISPPAAQQILSAIQVILGEDGSSRGAQKLAQIRENSNFFRSELQKMGFEVLGDNDSPVMPIMLYNPAKIPAFSRECLRQNVAVVTVAFPATPLLLARARICISASHTKEDLIKGLEVISRVGDLVGIKYFPAEPEKQHQEDGRVKLE
;
A
#
# COMPACT_ATOMS: atom_id res chain seq x y z
N MET A 1 12.85 -5.92 11.92
CA MET A 1 13.81 -4.79 11.79
C MET A 1 14.80 -5.16 10.71
N ILE A 2 14.87 -4.40 9.61
CA ILE A 2 15.75 -4.68 8.47
C ILE A 2 17.21 -4.48 8.93
N THR A 3 18.05 -5.51 8.77
CA THR A 3 19.48 -5.42 9.08
C THR A 3 20.23 -5.03 7.82
N ILE A 4 20.81 -3.84 7.82
CA ILE A 4 21.53 -3.31 6.66
C ILE A 4 23.01 -3.73 6.77
N PRO A 5 23.60 -4.37 5.75
CA PRO A 5 25.03 -4.65 5.75
C PRO A 5 25.85 -3.35 5.94
N TYR A 6 26.88 -3.40 6.79
CA TYR A 6 27.68 -2.21 7.14
C TYR A 6 28.26 -1.50 5.91
N THR A 7 28.77 -2.26 4.96
CA THR A 7 29.30 -1.74 3.68
C THR A 7 28.23 -1.04 2.85
N THR A 8 27.03 -1.61 2.79
CA THR A 8 25.87 -1.01 2.10
C THR A 8 25.42 0.28 2.79
N ALA A 9 25.36 0.30 4.12
CA ALA A 9 25.03 1.51 4.88
C ALA A 9 26.07 2.62 4.65
N LEU A 10 27.36 2.29 4.75
CA LEU A 10 28.47 3.23 4.54
C LEU A 10 28.45 3.82 3.13
N THR A 11 28.35 2.97 2.10
CA THR A 11 28.32 3.43 0.70
C THR A 11 27.07 4.24 0.38
N THR A 12 25.92 3.90 0.96
CA THR A 12 24.67 4.67 0.79
C THR A 12 24.77 6.05 1.43
N LEU A 13 25.26 6.13 2.67
CA LEU A 13 25.51 7.42 3.35
C LEU A 13 26.55 8.26 2.59
N PHE A 14 27.62 7.64 2.10
CA PHE A 14 28.61 8.29 1.28
C PHE A 14 28.01 8.85 -0.01
N SER A 15 27.18 8.08 -0.73
CA SER A 15 26.44 8.55 -1.91
C SER A 15 25.57 9.77 -1.59
N TYR A 16 24.81 9.73 -0.50
CA TYR A 16 24.00 10.88 -0.07
C TYR A 16 24.88 12.08 0.32
N GLY A 17 26.00 11.86 0.99
CA GLY A 17 26.98 12.89 1.35
C GLY A 17 27.56 13.57 0.11
N LEU A 18 27.93 12.81 -0.91
CA LEU A 18 28.37 13.35 -2.20
C LEU A 18 27.25 14.16 -2.88
N LEU A 19 26.04 13.60 -2.99
CA LEU A 19 24.90 14.32 -3.59
C LEU A 19 24.60 15.63 -2.85
N PHE A 20 24.69 15.61 -1.52
CA PHE A 20 24.53 16.79 -0.69
C PHE A 20 25.63 17.81 -0.96
N ALA A 21 26.92 17.41 -0.92
CA ALA A 21 28.05 18.29 -1.19
C ALA A 21 27.96 18.94 -2.59
N PHE A 22 27.75 18.15 -3.65
CA PHE A 22 27.57 18.66 -5.00
C PHE A 22 26.32 19.56 -5.13
N GLY A 23 25.24 19.22 -4.45
CA GLY A 23 24.03 20.05 -4.41
C GLY A 23 24.29 21.42 -3.79
N GLN A 24 25.04 21.47 -2.67
CA GLN A 24 25.44 22.70 -1.99
C GLN A 24 26.39 23.54 -2.83
N ILE A 25 27.42 22.92 -3.43
CA ILE A 25 28.35 23.60 -4.35
C ILE A 25 27.57 24.24 -5.50
N ARG A 26 26.62 23.51 -6.10
CA ARG A 26 25.79 24.04 -7.19
C ARG A 26 24.86 25.17 -6.74
N ASP A 27 24.31 25.11 -5.52
CA ASP A 27 23.53 26.23 -4.95
C ASP A 27 24.43 27.46 -4.71
N LEU A 28 25.65 27.28 -4.23
CA LEU A 28 26.63 28.35 -4.04
C LEU A 28 27.01 29.03 -5.37
N PHE A 29 27.35 28.26 -6.41
CA PHE A 29 27.65 28.81 -7.74
C PHE A 29 26.46 29.56 -8.33
N ARG A 30 25.22 29.09 -8.12
CA ARG A 30 24.02 29.81 -8.56
C ARG A 30 23.80 31.13 -7.82
N LYS A 31 24.14 31.18 -6.52
CA LYS A 31 24.13 32.45 -5.75
C LYS A 31 25.13 33.42 -6.35
N PHE A 32 26.36 32.93 -6.59
CA PHE A 32 27.45 33.72 -7.13
C PHE A 32 27.14 34.29 -8.53
N LEU A 33 26.53 33.48 -9.40
CA LEU A 33 26.16 33.87 -10.77
C LEU A 33 24.86 34.70 -10.85
N GLY A 34 24.25 35.09 -9.72
CA GLY A 34 22.99 35.86 -9.70
C GLY A 34 21.77 35.09 -10.24
N LEU A 35 21.88 33.77 -10.45
CA LEU A 35 20.83 32.91 -11.00
C LEU A 35 19.84 32.41 -9.93
N LEU A 36 20.10 32.73 -8.66
CA LEU A 36 19.11 32.60 -7.60
C LEU A 36 18.17 33.82 -7.62
N SER A 37 17.29 33.84 -8.61
CA SER A 37 15.95 34.36 -8.33
C SER A 37 15.34 33.34 -7.37
N ALA A 38 15.49 33.59 -6.07
CA ALA A 38 14.79 32.83 -5.07
C ALA A 38 13.31 32.96 -5.40
N SER A 39 12.64 31.83 -5.61
CA SER A 39 11.18 31.73 -5.71
C SER A 39 10.46 32.09 -4.41
N ASN A 40 11.14 32.78 -3.48
CA ASN A 40 10.49 33.53 -2.44
C ASN A 40 10.04 34.83 -3.10
N LEU A 41 8.89 34.75 -3.77
CA LEU A 41 8.11 35.94 -4.12
C LEU A 41 8.11 36.84 -2.88
N HIS A 42 8.60 38.06 -3.03
CA HIS A 42 8.78 38.97 -1.89
C HIS A 42 7.43 39.11 -1.15
N GLY A 43 7.39 38.79 0.14
CA GLY A 43 6.17 38.81 0.96
C GLY A 43 5.41 37.48 1.09
N TYR A 44 5.85 36.39 0.45
CA TYR A 44 5.22 35.07 0.58
C TYR A 44 6.04 34.13 1.48
N ALA A 45 5.34 33.35 2.31
CA ALA A 45 5.96 32.27 3.07
C ALA A 45 6.49 31.20 2.10
N PRO A 46 7.68 30.62 2.35
CA PRO A 46 8.22 29.58 1.49
C PRO A 46 7.32 28.34 1.53
N ILE A 47 7.02 27.78 0.35
CA ILE A 47 6.18 26.58 0.20
C ILE A 47 6.86 25.33 0.79
N CYS A 48 8.20 25.29 0.78
CA CYS A 48 9.00 24.21 1.34
C CYS A 48 10.02 24.76 2.35
N LEU A 49 10.26 24.02 3.43
CA LEU A 49 11.31 24.36 4.40
C LEU A 49 12.69 24.01 3.82
N GLY A 50 13.76 24.70 4.26
CA GLY A 50 15.04 24.74 3.54
C GLY A 50 15.64 23.40 3.08
N LEU A 51 15.65 22.37 3.94
CA LEU A 51 16.15 21.04 3.56
C LEU A 51 15.20 20.27 2.64
N GLU A 52 13.89 20.50 2.73
CA GLU A 52 12.89 19.90 1.84
C GLU A 52 12.99 20.50 0.44
N ASP A 53 13.17 21.81 0.34
CA ASP A 53 13.45 22.50 -0.93
C ASP A 53 14.75 21.96 -1.56
N PHE A 54 15.81 21.82 -0.76
CA PHE A 54 17.06 21.24 -1.22
C PHE A 54 16.85 19.82 -1.76
N TYR A 55 16.24 18.93 -0.97
CA TYR A 55 15.96 17.54 -1.38
C TYR A 55 15.14 17.51 -2.67
N THR A 56 14.11 18.33 -2.75
CA THR A 56 13.22 18.40 -3.91
C THR A 56 13.99 18.80 -5.17
N ARG A 57 14.75 19.89 -5.13
CA ARG A 57 15.50 20.42 -6.28
C ARG A 57 16.71 19.58 -6.69
N ARG A 58 17.37 18.96 -5.71
CA ARG A 58 18.68 18.31 -5.92
C ARG A 58 18.58 16.80 -6.07
N LEU A 59 17.56 16.17 -5.49
CA LEU A 59 17.36 14.72 -5.56
C LEU A 59 16.04 14.37 -6.27
N TYR A 60 14.89 14.71 -5.70
CA TYR A 60 13.59 14.24 -6.19
C TYR A 60 13.35 14.57 -7.67
N LEU A 61 13.47 15.85 -8.06
CA LEU A 61 13.20 16.28 -9.44
C LEU A 61 14.16 15.66 -10.47
N ARG A 62 15.33 15.15 -10.07
CA ARG A 62 16.29 14.52 -11.00
C ARG A 62 15.85 13.14 -11.47
N ILE A 63 15.03 12.48 -10.67
CA ILE A 63 14.62 11.09 -10.87
C ILE A 63 13.09 10.94 -10.79
N GLN A 64 12.34 12.05 -10.89
CA GLN A 64 10.88 12.03 -10.75
C GLN A 64 10.17 11.19 -11.81
N ASP A 65 10.82 10.95 -12.95
CA ASP A 65 10.37 10.04 -14.00
C ASP A 65 10.24 8.58 -13.51
N CYS A 66 10.95 8.21 -12.44
CA CYS A 66 10.97 6.87 -11.85
C CYS A 66 9.89 6.65 -10.78
N PHE A 67 9.28 7.72 -10.25
CA PHE A 67 8.29 7.62 -9.16
C PHE A 67 6.84 7.57 -9.65
N GLY A 68 6.59 7.88 -10.91
CA GLY A 68 5.26 7.76 -11.49
C GLY A 68 5.34 7.83 -12.99
N ARG A 69 4.64 6.92 -13.68
CA ARG A 69 4.55 6.85 -15.14
C ARG A 69 3.07 6.89 -15.53
N PRO A 70 2.65 7.82 -16.41
CA PRO A 70 1.29 7.83 -16.90
C PRO A 70 1.02 6.57 -17.70
N ILE A 71 -0.19 6.02 -17.55
CA ILE A 71 -0.68 4.90 -18.35
C ILE A 71 -1.91 5.34 -19.15
N SER A 72 -2.16 4.67 -20.28
CA SER A 72 -3.33 4.89 -21.15
C SER A 72 -4.22 3.65 -21.33
N SER A 73 -3.92 2.57 -20.60
CA SER A 73 -4.75 1.35 -20.54
C SER A 73 -5.36 1.14 -19.15
N ALA A 74 -6.20 0.11 -19.02
CA ALA A 74 -6.55 -0.42 -17.72
C ALA A 74 -5.30 -0.92 -16.97
N PRO A 75 -5.26 -0.84 -15.62
CA PRO A 75 -4.13 -1.28 -14.80
C PRO A 75 -4.10 -2.81 -14.62
N ASP A 76 -4.08 -3.55 -15.73
CA ASP A 76 -4.02 -5.02 -15.77
C ASP A 76 -2.58 -5.55 -15.64
N ALA A 77 -2.38 -6.86 -15.84
CA ALA A 77 -1.07 -7.51 -15.90
C ALA A 77 -0.13 -6.85 -16.92
N TRP A 78 -0.68 -6.34 -18.03
CA TRP A 78 0.05 -5.53 -19.01
C TRP A 78 -0.58 -4.15 -19.14
N ILE A 79 0.27 -3.13 -19.19
CA ILE A 79 -0.14 -1.73 -19.24
C ILE A 79 0.53 -0.99 -20.39
N ASP A 80 -0.19 -0.03 -20.93
CA ASP A 80 0.29 0.91 -21.93
C ASP A 80 0.88 2.13 -21.21
N VAL A 81 2.21 2.19 -21.13
CA VAL A 81 2.93 3.31 -20.49
C VAL A 81 3.14 4.41 -21.51
N VAL A 82 2.64 5.60 -21.20
CA VAL A 82 2.81 6.79 -22.06
C VAL A 82 4.23 7.33 -21.88
N GLU A 83 4.95 7.46 -22.99
CA GLU A 83 6.32 7.97 -22.96
C GLU A 83 6.35 9.46 -22.61
N ARG A 84 7.45 9.84 -21.96
CA ARG A 84 7.72 11.23 -21.59
C ARG A 84 9.17 11.56 -21.83
N TYR A 85 9.44 12.79 -22.21
CA TYR A 85 10.79 13.33 -22.30
C TYR A 85 10.94 14.59 -21.45
N SER A 86 12.18 14.98 -21.21
CA SER A 86 12.53 16.21 -20.50
C SER A 86 13.73 16.87 -21.17
N ASN A 87 13.63 18.20 -21.34
CA ASN A 87 14.72 19.04 -21.82
C ASN A 87 15.42 19.83 -20.69
N ASP A 88 15.02 19.62 -19.44
CA ASP A 88 15.44 20.42 -18.29
C ASP A 88 15.89 19.58 -17.09
N ASN A 89 16.45 18.40 -17.37
CA ASN A 89 16.93 17.42 -16.39
C ASN A 89 15.82 16.88 -15.47
N ASN A 90 14.72 16.43 -16.09
CA ASN A 90 13.53 15.92 -15.43
C ASN A 90 12.82 16.94 -14.55
N LYS A 91 13.09 18.25 -14.61
CA LYS A 91 12.33 19.23 -13.81
C LYS A 91 10.89 19.33 -14.32
N THR A 92 10.70 19.28 -15.63
CA THR A 92 9.41 19.13 -16.31
C THR A 92 9.45 17.87 -17.18
N LEU A 93 8.30 17.18 -17.26
CA LEU A 93 8.12 15.99 -18.07
C LEU A 93 6.98 16.23 -19.05
N GLN A 94 7.28 16.20 -20.35
CA GLN A 94 6.30 16.37 -21.42
C GLN A 94 5.85 15.00 -21.92
N ARG A 95 4.54 14.79 -22.04
CA ARG A 95 3.95 13.56 -22.58
C ARG A 95 4.07 13.54 -24.10
N THR A 96 4.41 12.39 -24.66
CA THR A 96 4.34 12.13 -26.10
C THR A 96 3.03 11.41 -26.45
N THR A 97 2.83 11.14 -27.74
CA THR A 97 1.78 10.24 -28.24
C THR A 97 2.22 8.78 -28.23
N ASP A 98 3.51 8.52 -28.02
CA ASP A 98 4.09 7.18 -28.06
C ASP A 98 3.77 6.41 -26.79
N ILE A 99 3.53 5.11 -26.96
CA ILE A 99 3.11 4.19 -25.91
C ILE A 99 4.03 2.98 -25.97
N ASN A 100 4.47 2.53 -24.79
CA ASN A 100 5.20 1.29 -24.64
C ASN A 100 4.40 0.30 -23.77
N LYS A 101 4.09 -0.87 -24.34
CA LYS A 101 3.38 -1.94 -23.64
C LYS A 101 4.32 -2.67 -22.68
N CYS A 102 4.05 -2.57 -21.39
CA CYS A 102 4.91 -3.07 -20.32
C CYS A 102 4.19 -4.08 -19.43
N LEU A 103 4.92 -5.08 -18.93
CA LEU A 103 4.48 -5.93 -17.84
C LEU A 103 4.37 -5.08 -16.56
N ASN A 104 3.23 -5.14 -15.89
CA ASN A 104 2.91 -4.35 -14.71
C ASN A 104 3.24 -5.13 -13.44
N LEU A 105 4.28 -4.71 -12.72
CA LEU A 105 4.67 -5.26 -11.43
C LEU A 105 4.54 -4.24 -10.29
N GLY A 106 3.73 -3.19 -10.49
CA GLY A 106 3.63 -2.06 -9.57
C GLY A 106 2.21 -1.71 -9.10
N SER A 107 1.19 -2.36 -9.64
CA SER A 107 -0.22 -2.12 -9.31
C SER A 107 -0.68 -2.95 -8.12
N TYR A 108 -1.61 -2.39 -7.33
CA TYR A 108 -2.31 -3.10 -6.27
C TYR A 108 -3.57 -3.84 -6.78
N ASN A 109 -3.65 -4.10 -8.08
CA ASN A 109 -4.74 -4.87 -8.70
C ASN A 109 -4.58 -6.38 -8.41
N TYR A 110 -4.69 -6.76 -7.14
CA TYR A 110 -4.36 -8.09 -6.65
C TYR A 110 -5.17 -9.21 -7.30
N LEU A 111 -6.49 -9.04 -7.45
CA LEU A 111 -7.35 -10.07 -8.06
C LEU A 111 -7.67 -9.82 -9.54
N GLY A 112 -7.12 -8.76 -10.14
CA GLY A 112 -7.35 -8.43 -11.54
C GLY A 112 -8.64 -7.66 -11.83
N PHE A 113 -9.45 -7.32 -10.82
CA PHE A 113 -10.74 -6.66 -11.01
C PHE A 113 -10.67 -5.19 -11.45
N ALA A 114 -9.47 -4.57 -11.47
CA ALA A 114 -9.32 -3.20 -11.97
C ALA A 114 -9.30 -3.11 -13.52
N ALA A 115 -9.28 -4.25 -14.22
CA ALA A 115 -9.49 -4.35 -15.67
C ALA A 115 -10.93 -4.80 -15.99
N ALA A 116 -11.28 -4.85 -17.27
CA ALA A 116 -12.58 -5.36 -17.69
C ALA A 116 -12.75 -6.82 -17.24
N ASP A 117 -13.87 -7.11 -16.58
CA ASP A 117 -14.19 -8.43 -16.05
C ASP A 117 -15.55 -8.87 -16.59
N GLU A 118 -15.63 -10.12 -17.04
CA GLU A 118 -16.82 -10.69 -17.69
C GLU A 118 -18.07 -10.67 -16.80
N TYR A 119 -17.91 -10.69 -15.46
CA TYR A 119 -19.03 -10.64 -14.52
C TYR A 119 -19.30 -9.20 -14.05
N CYS A 120 -18.24 -8.46 -13.69
CA CYS A 120 -18.39 -7.15 -13.08
C CYS A 120 -18.76 -6.07 -14.09
N THR A 121 -18.06 -6.00 -15.24
CA THR A 121 -18.22 -4.92 -16.22
C THR A 121 -19.65 -4.81 -16.77
N PRO A 122 -20.33 -5.89 -17.19
CA PRO A 122 -21.72 -5.79 -17.66
C PRO A 122 -22.68 -5.26 -16.59
N ARG A 123 -22.48 -5.62 -15.31
CA ARG A 123 -23.33 -5.15 -14.19
C ARG A 123 -23.10 -3.68 -13.90
N VAL A 124 -21.85 -3.21 -13.97
CA VAL A 124 -21.53 -1.78 -13.87
C VAL A 124 -22.21 -0.98 -14.99
N ILE A 125 -22.14 -1.45 -16.24
CA ILE A 125 -22.82 -0.82 -17.38
C ILE A 125 -24.34 -0.80 -17.18
N GLU A 126 -24.93 -1.89 -16.68
CA GLU A 126 -26.36 -1.95 -16.40
C GLU A 126 -26.77 -1.01 -15.26
N SER A 127 -25.92 -0.84 -14.24
CA SER A 127 -26.18 0.11 -13.16
C SER A 127 -26.24 1.56 -13.67
N LEU A 128 -25.47 1.91 -14.69
CA LEU A 128 -25.49 3.24 -15.31
C LEU A 128 -26.79 3.54 -16.06
N LYS A 129 -27.54 2.51 -16.47
CA LYS A 129 -28.89 2.71 -17.06
C LYS A 129 -29.93 3.05 -15.99
N LYS A 130 -29.69 2.68 -14.73
CA LYS A 130 -30.61 2.83 -13.60
C LYS A 130 -30.25 3.99 -12.68
N PHE A 131 -28.95 4.25 -12.52
CA PHE A 131 -28.39 5.25 -11.63
C PHE A 131 -27.44 6.17 -12.39
N SER A 132 -27.42 7.44 -12.00
CA SER A 132 -26.44 8.40 -12.51
C SER A 132 -25.01 8.03 -12.08
N PRO A 133 -23.98 8.51 -12.82
CA PRO A 133 -22.58 8.30 -12.44
C PRO A 133 -22.20 8.83 -11.06
N SER A 134 -22.97 9.79 -10.53
CA SER A 134 -22.85 10.32 -9.17
C SER A 134 -24.23 10.69 -8.65
N THR A 135 -24.41 10.60 -7.33
CA THR A 135 -25.61 11.09 -6.64
C THR A 135 -25.57 12.61 -6.41
N CYS A 136 -24.38 13.22 -6.53
CA CYS A 136 -24.12 14.63 -6.25
C CYS A 136 -24.59 15.09 -4.86
N SER A 137 -24.68 14.18 -3.89
CA SER A 137 -25.21 14.44 -2.55
C SER A 137 -24.50 13.57 -1.49
N THR A 138 -24.65 13.93 -0.23
CA THR A 138 -24.10 13.23 0.93
C THR A 138 -24.95 12.00 1.27
N ARG A 139 -24.44 11.08 2.08
CA ARG A 139 -25.23 9.89 2.49
C ARG A 139 -26.44 10.26 3.35
N VAL A 140 -26.35 11.33 4.13
CA VAL A 140 -27.39 11.75 5.09
C VAL A 140 -28.54 12.53 4.44
N ASP A 141 -28.31 13.09 3.25
CA ASP A 141 -29.33 13.79 2.47
C ASP A 141 -29.88 12.87 1.35
N GLY A 142 -29.68 13.24 0.08
CA GLY A 142 -30.19 12.52 -1.09
C GLY A 142 -29.22 11.53 -1.72
N GLY A 143 -28.04 11.31 -1.12
CA GLY A 143 -26.95 10.54 -1.73
C GLY A 143 -26.97 9.04 -1.47
N THR A 144 -27.97 8.50 -0.77
CA THR A 144 -28.08 7.05 -0.51
C THR A 144 -28.99 6.38 -1.54
N THR A 145 -28.43 5.38 -2.24
CA THR A 145 -29.17 4.47 -3.13
C THR A 145 -29.19 3.06 -2.56
N ILE A 146 -29.99 2.16 -3.14
CA ILE A 146 -30.04 0.75 -2.72
C ILE A 146 -28.65 0.07 -2.75
N LEU A 147 -27.83 0.38 -3.75
CA LEU A 147 -26.47 -0.17 -3.90
C LEU A 147 -25.56 0.17 -2.72
N HIS A 148 -25.78 1.31 -2.06
CA HIS A 148 -24.98 1.70 -0.89
C HIS A 148 -25.31 0.82 0.32
N ASN A 149 -26.59 0.53 0.53
CA ASN A 149 -27.05 -0.29 1.63
C ASN A 149 -26.66 -1.75 1.41
N GLU A 150 -26.88 -2.26 0.19
CA GLU A 150 -26.43 -3.60 -0.22
C GLU A 150 -24.92 -3.74 -0.05
N LEU A 151 -24.14 -2.72 -0.42
CA LEU A 151 -22.69 -2.75 -0.25
C LEU A 151 -22.28 -2.79 1.24
N GLU A 152 -22.89 -1.98 2.10
CA GLU A 152 -22.60 -2.01 3.53
C GLU A 152 -22.94 -3.38 4.17
N GLU A 153 -24.06 -4.00 3.77
CA GLU A 153 -24.45 -5.34 4.21
C GLU A 153 -23.50 -6.43 3.68
N SER A 154 -23.16 -6.36 2.40
CA SER A 154 -22.24 -7.28 1.73
C SER A 154 -20.84 -7.23 2.37
N VAL A 155 -20.33 -6.03 2.63
CA VAL A 155 -19.04 -5.83 3.32
C VAL A 155 -19.07 -6.39 4.73
N ALA A 156 -20.12 -6.09 5.51
CA ALA A 156 -20.28 -6.62 6.86
C ALA A 156 -20.28 -8.16 6.88
N LYS A 157 -21.02 -8.80 5.96
CA LYS A 157 -21.02 -10.25 5.77
C LYS A 157 -19.64 -10.77 5.34
N PHE A 158 -18.98 -10.09 4.41
CA PHE A 158 -17.69 -10.49 3.86
C PHE A 158 -16.62 -10.56 4.96
N VAL A 159 -16.50 -9.50 5.77
CA VAL A 159 -15.50 -9.39 6.84
C VAL A 159 -15.92 -10.02 8.16
N GLY A 160 -17.12 -10.62 8.23
CA GLY A 160 -17.62 -11.27 9.44
C GLY A 160 -17.88 -10.28 10.59
N LYS A 161 -18.50 -9.13 10.31
CA LYS A 161 -18.86 -8.11 11.31
C LYS A 161 -20.35 -7.79 11.33
N PRO A 162 -20.90 -7.36 12.48
CA PRO A 162 -22.33 -7.03 12.59
C PRO A 162 -22.83 -5.90 11.68
N ALA A 163 -21.98 -4.94 11.35
CA ALA A 163 -22.31 -3.82 10.46
C ALA A 163 -21.06 -3.21 9.83
N ALA A 164 -21.24 -2.49 8.73
CA ALA A 164 -20.21 -1.67 8.10
C ALA A 164 -20.76 -0.31 7.64
N ILE A 165 -19.85 0.64 7.45
CA ILE A 165 -20.08 1.95 6.83
C ILE A 165 -19.10 2.13 5.67
N VAL A 166 -19.60 2.61 4.53
CA VAL A 166 -18.78 2.88 3.34
C VAL A 166 -18.49 4.36 3.20
N LEU A 167 -17.25 4.67 2.81
CA LEU A 167 -16.72 6.01 2.62
C LEU A 167 -16.12 6.16 1.20
N GLY A 168 -16.21 7.36 0.63
CA GLY A 168 -15.82 7.63 -0.76
C GLY A 168 -14.32 7.56 -1.06
N MET A 169 -13.44 7.53 -0.04
CA MET A 169 -11.99 7.44 -0.23
C MET A 169 -11.32 6.60 0.86
N GLY A 170 -10.46 5.63 0.47
CA GLY A 170 -9.78 4.74 1.42
C GLY A 170 -8.84 5.44 2.39
N TYR A 171 -8.11 6.47 1.94
CA TYR A 171 -7.26 7.29 2.84
C TYR A 171 -8.10 7.98 3.93
N VAL A 172 -9.26 8.52 3.53
CA VAL A 172 -10.19 9.22 4.43
C VAL A 172 -10.78 8.27 5.48
N SER A 173 -10.94 6.98 5.14
CA SER A 173 -11.39 5.97 6.11
C SER A 173 -10.55 5.93 7.37
N ASN A 174 -9.24 6.16 7.29
CA ASN A 174 -8.39 6.30 8.47
C ASN A 174 -8.39 7.74 9.01
N SER A 175 -8.10 8.71 8.13
CA SER A 175 -7.78 10.07 8.57
C SER A 175 -8.97 10.84 9.15
N ALA A 176 -10.20 10.49 8.75
CA ALA A 176 -11.42 11.13 9.25
C ALA A 176 -12.15 10.32 10.34
N ILE A 177 -11.89 9.02 10.46
CA ILE A 177 -12.56 8.17 11.46
C ILE A 177 -11.82 8.18 12.80
N LEU A 178 -10.49 8.09 12.80
CA LEU A 178 -9.72 8.10 14.06
C LEU A 178 -10.05 9.31 14.96
N PRO A 179 -10.16 10.56 14.43
CA PRO A 179 -10.57 11.71 15.23
C PRO A 179 -12.00 11.63 15.80
N VAL A 180 -12.86 10.82 15.22
CA VAL A 180 -14.25 10.60 15.69
C VAL A 180 -14.28 9.53 16.78
N LEU A 181 -13.41 8.51 16.68
CA LEU A 181 -13.37 7.39 17.62
C LEU A 181 -12.72 7.75 18.96
N ILE A 182 -11.73 8.63 18.95
CA ILE A 182 -10.92 8.96 20.11
C ILE A 182 -10.46 10.42 20.04
N GLY A 183 -10.28 11.04 21.21
CA GLY A 183 -9.79 12.41 21.31
C GLY A 183 -9.12 12.68 22.64
N LYS A 184 -9.19 13.93 23.13
CA LYS A 184 -8.53 14.35 24.38
C LYS A 184 -8.84 13.42 25.56
N GLY A 185 -7.78 12.94 26.21
CA GLY A 185 -7.83 11.99 27.32
C GLY A 185 -7.90 10.52 26.89
N GLY A 186 -7.87 10.23 25.59
CA GLY A 186 -7.61 8.91 25.02
C GLY A 186 -6.14 8.70 24.67
N LEU A 187 -5.75 7.43 24.52
CA LEU A 187 -4.44 6.96 24.08
C LEU A 187 -4.57 6.18 22.78
N ILE A 188 -3.76 6.54 21.78
CA ILE A 188 -3.52 5.72 20.58
C ILE A 188 -2.12 5.13 20.72
N VAL A 189 -2.01 3.81 20.61
CA VAL A 189 -0.73 3.11 20.50
C VAL A 189 -0.60 2.60 19.06
N SER A 190 0.27 3.23 18.29
CA SER A 190 0.42 3.03 16.84
C SER A 190 1.67 2.21 16.54
N ASP A 191 1.60 1.27 15.60
CA ASP A 191 2.80 0.69 15.02
C ASP A 191 3.64 1.81 14.36
N SER A 192 4.97 1.70 14.47
CA SER A 192 5.92 2.68 13.94
C SER A 192 5.90 2.84 12.42
N LEU A 193 5.42 1.84 11.66
CA LEU A 193 5.33 1.87 10.20
C LEU A 193 3.90 2.06 9.68
N ASN A 194 2.94 2.36 10.56
CA ASN A 194 1.56 2.61 10.15
C ASN A 194 1.47 3.70 9.07
N HIS A 195 0.56 3.46 8.13
CA HIS A 195 0.36 4.27 6.95
C HIS A 195 0.05 5.73 7.30
N ASN A 196 0.46 6.65 6.42
CA ASN A 196 0.34 8.09 6.66
C ASN A 196 -1.12 8.55 6.93
N SER A 197 -2.12 7.82 6.41
CA SER A 197 -3.53 8.10 6.74
C SER A 197 -3.87 7.85 8.21
N ILE A 198 -3.30 6.79 8.81
CA ILE A 198 -3.43 6.49 10.24
C ILE A 198 -2.70 7.56 11.05
N VAL A 199 -1.46 7.89 10.65
CA VAL A 199 -0.66 8.93 11.31
C VAL A 199 -1.40 10.27 11.34
N ASN A 200 -1.98 10.68 10.21
CA ASN A 200 -2.72 11.94 10.12
C ASN A 200 -4.05 11.90 10.88
N GLY A 201 -4.77 10.77 10.88
CA GLY A 201 -5.96 10.59 11.71
C GLY A 201 -5.64 10.63 13.21
N ALA A 202 -4.59 9.93 13.63
CA ALA A 202 -4.14 9.90 15.02
C ALA A 202 -3.71 11.30 15.49
N ARG A 203 -2.92 12.03 14.69
CA ARG A 203 -2.53 13.42 15.01
C ARG A 203 -3.73 14.36 15.05
N GLY A 204 -4.66 14.22 14.11
CA GLY A 204 -5.89 15.03 14.04
C GLY A 204 -6.88 14.79 15.18
N SER A 205 -6.78 13.65 15.89
CA SER A 205 -7.69 13.30 16.98
C SER A 205 -7.54 14.14 18.25
N GLY A 206 -6.35 14.69 18.49
CA GLY A 206 -6.01 15.32 19.77
C GLY A 206 -5.86 14.33 20.95
N ALA A 207 -5.89 13.02 20.68
CA ALA A 207 -5.51 11.99 21.64
C ALA A 207 -4.00 12.00 21.90
N THR A 208 -3.56 11.39 23.00
CA THR A 208 -2.13 11.13 23.19
C THR A 208 -1.72 9.98 22.27
N VAL A 209 -0.64 10.15 21.51
CA VAL A 209 -0.10 9.11 20.63
C VAL A 209 1.19 8.57 21.24
N ARG A 210 1.30 7.24 21.28
CA ARG A 210 2.54 6.51 21.53
C ARG A 210 2.78 5.56 20.39
N VAL A 211 4.05 5.30 20.15
CA VAL A 211 4.49 4.42 19.07
C VAL A 211 5.17 3.22 19.70
N PHE A 212 4.83 2.02 19.23
CA PHE A 212 5.60 0.82 19.54
C PHE A 212 6.42 0.39 18.32
N GLN A 213 7.45 -0.40 18.59
CA GLN A 213 8.37 -0.86 17.56
C GLN A 213 7.63 -1.78 16.59
N HIS A 214 7.91 -1.59 15.31
CA HIS A 214 7.27 -2.32 14.23
C HIS A 214 7.11 -3.81 14.51
N ASN A 215 5.86 -4.29 14.42
CA ASN A 215 5.49 -5.69 14.49
C ASN A 215 6.09 -6.45 15.70
N THR A 216 6.24 -5.74 16.84
CA THR A 216 6.91 -6.24 18.06
C THR A 216 5.93 -6.24 19.25
N PRO A 217 5.19 -7.36 19.47
CA PRO A 217 4.17 -7.45 20.52
C PRO A 217 4.70 -7.22 21.95
N SER A 218 5.94 -7.61 22.24
CA SER A 218 6.57 -7.39 23.55
C SER A 218 6.75 -5.92 23.88
N HIS A 219 7.16 -5.10 22.91
CA HIS A 219 7.29 -3.65 23.09
C HIS A 219 5.92 -2.98 23.12
N LEU A 220 4.92 -3.48 22.37
CA LEU A 220 3.53 -3.04 22.53
C LEU A 220 3.04 -3.22 23.97
N GLU A 221 3.29 -4.39 24.56
CA GLU A 221 2.93 -4.70 25.95
C GLU A 221 3.66 -3.77 26.95
N GLU A 222 4.95 -3.53 26.74
CA GLU A 222 5.74 -2.60 27.53
C GLU A 222 5.14 -1.19 27.50
N VAL A 223 4.88 -0.64 26.31
CA VAL A 223 4.27 0.68 26.12
C VAL A 223 2.90 0.76 26.78
N LEU A 224 2.05 -0.26 26.62
CA LEU A 224 0.72 -0.29 27.26
C LEU A 224 0.84 -0.28 28.77
N ARG A 225 1.69 -1.13 29.35
CA ARG A 225 1.92 -1.20 30.79
C ARG A 225 2.39 0.14 31.35
N GLU A 226 3.37 0.76 30.71
CA GLU A 226 3.90 2.07 31.12
C GLU A 226 2.81 3.14 31.06
N GLN A 227 2.13 3.26 29.92
CA GLN A 227 1.12 4.32 29.76
C GLN A 227 -0.08 4.12 30.68
N ILE A 228 -0.50 2.89 30.96
CA ILE A 228 -1.57 2.62 31.92
C ILE A 228 -1.14 3.00 33.33
N ALA A 229 0.08 2.66 33.74
CA ALA A 229 0.61 3.01 35.06
C ALA A 229 0.78 4.52 35.24
N GLU A 230 1.25 5.22 34.21
CA GLU A 230 1.48 6.67 34.25
C GLU A 230 0.21 7.52 34.11
N GLY A 231 -0.82 6.98 33.45
CA GLY A 231 -2.03 7.70 33.09
C GLY A 231 -1.82 8.85 32.10
N GLN A 232 -2.84 9.71 31.97
CA GLN A 232 -2.83 10.86 31.06
C GLN A 232 -1.71 11.86 31.41
N PRO A 233 -1.01 12.43 30.42
CA PRO A 233 0.02 13.44 30.63
C PRO A 233 -0.48 14.58 31.52
N ARG A 234 0.38 15.06 32.43
CA ARG A 234 0.15 16.15 33.40
C ARG A 234 -0.87 15.83 34.50
N THR A 235 -1.99 15.17 34.18
CA THR A 235 -3.06 14.92 35.15
C THR A 235 -2.95 13.58 35.86
N ARG A 236 -2.18 12.62 35.30
CA ARG A 236 -2.03 11.24 35.78
C ARG A 236 -3.35 10.48 35.94
N ARG A 237 -4.45 10.99 35.34
CA ARG A 237 -5.77 10.34 35.38
C ARG A 237 -5.79 9.10 34.48
N PRO A 238 -6.62 8.08 34.78
CA PRO A 238 -6.81 6.96 33.87
C PRO A 238 -7.24 7.39 32.47
N TRP A 239 -6.82 6.65 31.45
CA TRP A 239 -7.24 6.87 30.07
C TRP A 239 -8.74 6.63 29.90
N LYS A 240 -9.42 7.49 29.13
CA LYS A 240 -10.84 7.29 28.80
C LYS A 240 -11.05 6.13 27.83
N LYS A 241 -10.09 5.93 26.92
CA LYS A 241 -10.09 4.91 25.87
C LYS A 241 -8.64 4.67 25.43
N ILE A 242 -8.30 3.43 25.14
CA ILE A 242 -7.01 3.04 24.56
C ILE A 242 -7.31 2.29 23.26
N ILE A 243 -6.72 2.74 22.15
CA ILE A 243 -6.82 2.06 20.85
C ILE A 243 -5.41 1.68 20.39
N VAL A 244 -5.20 0.41 20.06
CA VAL A 244 -4.01 -0.09 19.37
C VAL A 244 -4.32 -0.17 17.88
N VAL A 245 -3.48 0.44 17.05
CA VAL A 245 -3.69 0.53 15.60
C VAL A 245 -2.56 -0.18 14.86
N VAL A 246 -2.91 -1.12 13.98
CA VAL A 246 -1.98 -1.92 13.17
C VAL A 246 -2.51 -2.14 11.75
N GLU A 247 -1.63 -2.41 10.79
CA GLU A 247 -1.99 -2.88 9.46
C GLU A 247 -1.92 -4.41 9.40
N GLY A 248 -2.74 -5.05 8.57
CA GLY A 248 -2.69 -6.50 8.35
C GLY A 248 -1.46 -6.92 7.53
N ILE A 249 -1.29 -6.30 6.36
CA ILE A 249 -0.06 -6.34 5.57
C ILE A 249 0.50 -4.92 5.48
N TYR A 250 1.74 -4.74 5.93
CA TYR A 250 2.39 -3.43 5.89
C TYR A 250 2.80 -3.06 4.47
N SER A 251 2.28 -1.95 3.97
CA SER A 251 2.32 -1.59 2.54
C SER A 251 3.72 -1.47 1.91
N MET A 252 4.77 -1.13 2.68
CA MET A 252 6.13 -0.94 2.17
C MET A 252 7.05 -2.13 2.42
N GLU A 253 6.72 -2.99 3.37
CA GLU A 253 7.52 -4.14 3.81
C GLU A 253 6.97 -5.44 3.24
N GLY A 254 5.65 -5.53 3.02
CA GLY A 254 4.98 -6.77 2.65
C GLY A 254 4.88 -7.80 3.78
N GLU A 255 5.25 -7.39 5.01
CA GLU A 255 5.19 -8.22 6.22
C GLU A 255 3.75 -8.34 6.73
N LEU A 256 3.41 -9.53 7.23
CA LEU A 256 2.18 -9.80 7.95
C LEU A 256 2.32 -9.36 9.40
N CYS A 257 1.26 -8.78 9.94
CA CYS A 257 1.18 -8.44 11.35
C CYS A 257 1.16 -9.71 12.21
N LYS A 258 1.84 -9.68 13.36
CA LYS A 258 1.77 -10.68 14.43
C LYS A 258 0.46 -10.55 15.20
N LEU A 259 -0.64 -10.70 14.46
CA LEU A 259 -1.99 -10.39 14.91
C LEU A 259 -2.41 -11.24 16.11
N PRO A 260 -2.17 -12.58 16.17
CA PRO A 260 -2.55 -13.38 17.34
C PRO A 260 -1.93 -12.87 18.66
N GLU A 261 -0.65 -12.52 18.63
CA GLU A 261 0.08 -12.01 19.79
C GLU A 261 -0.38 -10.59 20.16
N ILE A 262 -0.59 -9.72 19.17
CA ILE A 262 -1.08 -8.36 19.39
C ILE A 262 -2.49 -8.40 20.01
N ILE A 263 -3.38 -9.26 19.52
CA ILE A 263 -4.73 -9.43 20.07
C ILE A 263 -4.66 -9.94 21.52
N THR A 264 -3.76 -10.89 21.80
CA THR A 264 -3.54 -11.39 23.17
C THR A 264 -3.14 -10.26 24.13
N VAL A 265 -2.20 -9.41 23.71
CA VAL A 265 -1.78 -8.24 24.48
C VAL A 265 -2.94 -7.25 24.65
N CYS A 266 -3.64 -6.88 23.58
CA CYS A 266 -4.76 -5.94 23.64
C CYS A 266 -5.87 -6.43 24.59
N LYS A 267 -6.23 -7.71 24.54
CA LYS A 267 -7.20 -8.33 25.46
C LYS A 267 -6.75 -8.26 26.92
N LYS A 268 -5.47 -8.57 27.19
CA LYS A 268 -4.90 -8.51 28.56
C LYS A 268 -5.05 -7.12 29.18
N TYR A 269 -4.86 -6.07 28.38
CA TYR A 269 -4.91 -4.68 28.84
C TYR A 269 -6.25 -3.97 28.54
N LYS A 270 -7.24 -4.69 28.01
CA LYS A 270 -8.57 -4.15 27.61
C LYS A 270 -8.46 -2.95 26.66
N ALA A 271 -7.47 -2.98 25.77
CA ALA A 271 -7.32 -1.99 24.71
C ALA A 271 -8.13 -2.42 23.49
N TYR A 272 -8.78 -1.45 22.83
CA TYR A 272 -9.47 -1.69 21.58
C TYR A 272 -8.46 -1.90 20.45
N THR A 273 -8.78 -2.75 19.47
CA THR A 273 -7.94 -2.96 18.28
C THR A 273 -8.56 -2.37 17.03
N TYR A 274 -7.76 -1.61 16.31
CA TYR A 274 -8.06 -1.10 14.98
C TYR A 274 -7.11 -1.78 13.98
N LEU A 275 -7.68 -2.61 13.09
CA LEU A 275 -6.94 -3.34 12.07
C LEU A 275 -7.22 -2.74 10.69
N ASP A 276 -6.17 -2.28 10.03
CA ASP A 276 -6.21 -1.83 8.63
C ASP A 276 -5.86 -3.01 7.70
N GLU A 277 -6.88 -3.60 7.07
CA GLU A 277 -6.77 -4.72 6.13
C GLU A 277 -6.54 -4.25 4.68
N ALA A 278 -6.14 -2.99 4.43
CA ALA A 278 -6.15 -2.44 3.08
C ALA A 278 -5.30 -3.20 2.06
N HIS A 279 -4.25 -3.92 2.46
CA HIS A 279 -3.39 -4.73 1.57
C HIS A 279 -3.68 -6.23 1.61
N SER A 280 -4.51 -6.67 2.54
CA SER A 280 -4.78 -8.08 2.82
C SER A 280 -6.20 -8.48 2.46
N ILE A 281 -7.18 -7.59 2.59
CA ILE A 281 -8.56 -7.87 2.21
C ILE A 281 -8.66 -8.17 0.71
N GLY A 282 -9.26 -9.30 0.36
CA GLY A 282 -9.32 -9.84 -0.99
C GLY A 282 -8.00 -10.36 -1.54
N ALA A 283 -6.89 -10.30 -0.80
CA ALA A 283 -5.58 -10.73 -1.28
C ALA A 283 -5.05 -11.98 -0.57
N VAL A 284 -5.38 -12.16 0.71
CA VAL A 284 -4.95 -13.30 1.52
C VAL A 284 -6.13 -13.94 2.26
N GLY A 285 -5.90 -15.15 2.76
CA GLY A 285 -6.92 -16.01 3.34
C GLY A 285 -7.62 -16.87 2.28
N LYS A 286 -8.14 -18.03 2.70
CA LYS A 286 -8.75 -19.02 1.80
C LYS A 286 -9.93 -18.45 1.00
N THR A 287 -10.69 -17.53 1.61
CA THR A 287 -11.85 -16.87 1.00
C THR A 287 -11.63 -15.37 0.79
N GLY A 288 -10.37 -14.91 0.84
CA GLY A 288 -10.01 -13.52 0.63
C GLY A 288 -10.41 -12.61 1.77
N ARG A 289 -10.66 -13.13 2.98
CA ARG A 289 -11.14 -12.32 4.12
C ARG A 289 -10.04 -11.57 4.88
N GLY A 290 -8.80 -11.62 4.41
CA GLY A 290 -7.69 -10.86 4.98
C GLY A 290 -6.91 -11.63 6.04
N VAL A 291 -6.13 -10.90 6.84
CA VAL A 291 -5.16 -11.53 7.75
C VAL A 291 -5.82 -12.26 8.93
N CYS A 292 -7.01 -11.86 9.35
CA CYS A 292 -7.76 -12.60 10.37
C CYS A 292 -7.99 -14.07 9.94
N GLU A 293 -8.44 -14.29 8.70
CA GLU A 293 -8.65 -15.64 8.16
C GLU A 293 -7.31 -16.38 7.97
N LEU A 294 -6.29 -15.70 7.43
CA LEU A 294 -4.98 -16.32 7.19
C LEU A 294 -4.31 -16.80 8.49
N LEU A 295 -4.39 -15.98 9.54
CA LEU A 295 -3.68 -16.21 10.81
C LEU A 295 -4.56 -16.88 11.88
N GLY A 296 -5.80 -17.26 11.54
CA GLY A 296 -6.70 -17.96 12.46
C GLY A 296 -7.20 -17.11 13.63
N VAL A 297 -7.31 -15.79 13.43
CA VAL A 297 -7.84 -14.85 14.43
C VAL A 297 -9.34 -14.64 14.17
N ASP A 298 -10.17 -14.87 15.18
CA ASP A 298 -11.60 -14.58 15.09
C ASP A 298 -11.80 -13.07 14.90
N THR A 299 -12.57 -12.69 13.89
CA THR A 299 -12.89 -11.28 13.64
C THR A 299 -13.61 -10.66 14.83
N ALA A 300 -14.34 -11.43 15.65
CA ALA A 300 -14.95 -10.97 16.90
C ALA A 300 -13.95 -10.36 17.88
N ASP A 301 -12.68 -10.78 17.82
CA ASP A 301 -11.61 -10.26 18.68
C ASP A 301 -10.99 -8.95 18.21
N VAL A 302 -11.34 -8.49 16.99
CA VAL A 302 -10.85 -7.24 16.40
C VAL A 302 -11.94 -6.17 16.46
N ASP A 303 -11.87 -5.17 17.32
CA ASP A 303 -13.00 -4.22 17.49
C ASP A 303 -13.39 -3.45 16.22
N ILE A 304 -12.40 -3.00 15.44
CA ILE A 304 -12.60 -2.16 14.26
C ILE A 304 -11.77 -2.71 13.11
N MET A 305 -12.44 -3.06 12.01
CA MET A 305 -11.81 -3.50 10.77
C MET A 305 -11.98 -2.44 9.70
N MET A 306 -10.87 -1.94 9.18
CA MET A 306 -10.83 -1.01 8.06
C MET A 306 -10.35 -1.74 6.81
N GLY A 307 -10.93 -1.43 5.65
CA GLY A 307 -10.32 -1.81 4.37
C GLY A 307 -10.58 -0.79 3.26
N THR A 308 -9.94 -1.01 2.10
CA THR A 308 -10.13 -0.19 0.90
C THR A 308 -10.63 -1.01 -0.27
N PHE A 309 -11.40 -0.36 -1.15
CA PHE A 309 -11.85 -0.94 -2.41
C PHE A 309 -10.93 -0.60 -3.59
N THR A 310 -9.87 0.18 -3.36
CA THR A 310 -8.94 0.66 -4.40
C THR A 310 -7.92 -0.36 -4.87
N LYS A 311 -7.87 -1.55 -4.25
CA LYS A 311 -6.88 -2.58 -4.52
C LYS A 311 -7.54 -3.84 -5.09
N SER A 312 -7.74 -4.85 -4.26
CA SER A 312 -8.29 -6.16 -4.66
C SER A 312 -9.62 -6.07 -5.41
N PHE A 313 -10.46 -5.07 -5.10
CA PHE A 313 -11.81 -4.94 -5.66
C PHE A 313 -11.89 -4.07 -6.94
N GLY A 314 -10.80 -3.40 -7.34
CA GLY A 314 -10.75 -2.63 -8.59
C GLY A 314 -11.72 -1.44 -8.65
N SER A 315 -12.01 -0.78 -7.53
CA SER A 315 -12.95 0.36 -7.46
C SER A 315 -12.35 1.54 -6.65
N CYS A 316 -13.19 2.35 -6.00
CA CYS A 316 -12.76 3.44 -5.13
C CYS A 316 -13.41 3.37 -3.74
N GLY A 317 -12.87 4.13 -2.79
CA GLY A 317 -13.41 4.19 -1.43
C GLY A 317 -12.81 3.19 -0.45
N GLY A 318 -13.46 3.08 0.71
CA GLY A 318 -13.12 2.15 1.77
C GLY A 318 -14.27 1.99 2.75
N TYR A 319 -14.04 1.19 3.79
CA TYR A 319 -15.06 0.87 4.79
C TYR A 319 -14.49 0.85 6.20
N ILE A 320 -15.39 0.98 7.17
CA ILE A 320 -15.16 0.59 8.56
C ILE A 320 -16.24 -0.43 8.92
N ALA A 321 -15.84 -1.54 9.52
CA ALA A 321 -16.72 -2.59 10.00
C ALA A 321 -16.49 -2.86 11.49
N GLY A 322 -17.56 -3.12 12.23
CA GLY A 322 -17.54 -3.29 13.67
C GLY A 322 -18.93 -3.55 14.25
N SER A 323 -19.15 -3.18 15.51
CA SER A 323 -20.46 -3.36 16.16
C SER A 323 -21.53 -2.44 15.54
N LYS A 324 -22.81 -2.81 15.68
CA LYS A 324 -23.93 -1.99 15.18
C LYS A 324 -23.96 -0.62 15.85
N GLU A 325 -23.62 -0.55 17.13
CA GLU A 325 -23.55 0.69 17.92
C GLU A 325 -22.44 1.60 17.40
N LEU A 326 -21.26 1.04 17.12
CA LEU A 326 -20.15 1.78 16.53
C LEU A 326 -20.52 2.36 15.17
N ILE A 327 -21.07 1.52 14.28
CA ILE A 327 -21.44 1.97 12.93
C ILE A 327 -22.56 3.01 12.97
N LYS A 328 -23.56 2.83 13.84
CA LYS A 328 -24.62 3.83 14.04
C LYS A 328 -24.04 5.16 14.53
N TYR A 329 -23.10 5.12 15.48
CA TYR A 329 -22.41 6.32 15.96
C TYR A 329 -21.61 7.01 14.85
N LEU A 330 -20.87 6.25 14.03
CA LEU A 330 -20.10 6.81 12.91
C LEU A 330 -21.00 7.45 11.85
N LYS A 331 -22.14 6.84 11.52
CA LYS A 331 -23.11 7.41 10.56
C LYS A 331 -23.66 8.77 11.02
N SER A 332 -23.77 9.01 12.33
CA SER A 332 -24.29 10.30 12.84
C SER A 332 -23.22 11.33 13.20
N THR A 333 -21.94 10.96 13.19
CA THR A 333 -20.86 11.86 13.67
C THR A 333 -19.69 12.02 12.73
N CYS A 334 -19.47 11.09 11.78
CA CYS A 334 -18.31 11.13 10.90
C CYS A 334 -18.48 12.20 9.80
N PRO A 335 -17.59 13.21 9.72
CA PRO A 335 -17.65 14.23 8.67
C PRO A 335 -17.58 13.64 7.25
N ALA A 336 -16.83 12.54 7.07
CA ALA A 336 -16.71 11.86 5.79
C ALA A 336 -17.98 11.09 5.38
N HIS A 337 -18.94 10.91 6.27
CA HIS A 337 -20.27 10.38 5.95
C HIS A 337 -21.32 11.49 5.80
N ILE A 338 -21.23 12.51 6.66
CA ILE A 338 -22.21 13.61 6.74
C ILE A 338 -22.01 14.64 5.63
N TYR A 339 -20.77 15.00 5.30
CA TYR A 339 -20.48 16.16 4.44
C TYR A 339 -19.82 15.78 3.10
N ALA A 340 -19.23 14.59 2.99
CA ALA A 340 -18.63 14.15 1.74
C ALA A 340 -19.68 13.52 0.81
N THR A 341 -19.48 13.66 -0.50
CA THR A 341 -20.29 13.00 -1.52
C THR A 341 -20.24 11.48 -1.34
N SER A 342 -21.37 10.82 -1.51
CA SER A 342 -21.43 9.36 -1.46
C SER A 342 -20.60 8.71 -2.57
N ILE A 343 -20.24 7.44 -2.38
CA ILE A 343 -19.54 6.68 -3.42
C ILE A 343 -20.41 6.62 -4.67
N SER A 344 -19.79 6.69 -5.83
CA SER A 344 -20.49 6.58 -7.12
C SER A 344 -21.26 5.26 -7.21
N PRO A 345 -22.56 5.25 -7.61
CA PRO A 345 -23.34 4.02 -7.78
C PRO A 345 -22.67 2.93 -8.64
N PRO A 346 -22.12 3.21 -9.85
CA PRO A 346 -21.37 2.21 -10.60
C PRO A 346 -20.11 1.71 -9.89
N ALA A 347 -19.45 2.55 -9.08
CA ALA A 347 -18.30 2.12 -8.28
C ALA A 347 -18.73 1.19 -7.14
N ALA A 348 -19.89 1.44 -6.50
CA ALA A 348 -20.48 0.52 -5.53
C ALA A 348 -20.88 -0.82 -6.19
N GLN A 349 -21.47 -0.77 -7.40
CA GLN A 349 -21.81 -1.96 -8.17
C GLN A 349 -20.58 -2.82 -8.51
N GLN A 350 -19.46 -2.19 -8.91
CA GLN A 350 -18.19 -2.90 -9.15
C GLN A 350 -17.76 -3.68 -7.91
N ILE A 351 -17.83 -3.07 -6.73
CA ILE A 351 -17.40 -3.71 -5.47
C ILE A 351 -18.31 -4.88 -5.11
N LEU A 352 -19.64 -4.67 -5.21
CA LEU A 352 -20.62 -5.73 -4.99
C LEU A 352 -20.38 -6.93 -5.89
N SER A 353 -20.16 -6.69 -7.19
CA SER A 353 -19.88 -7.75 -8.15
C SER A 353 -18.54 -8.46 -7.88
N ALA A 354 -17.49 -7.72 -7.51
CA ALA A 354 -16.22 -8.32 -7.13
C ALA A 354 -16.35 -9.21 -5.88
N ILE A 355 -17.08 -8.77 -4.85
CA ILE A 355 -17.35 -9.58 -3.64
C ILE A 355 -18.12 -10.85 -4.01
N GLN A 356 -19.14 -10.75 -4.87
CA GLN A 356 -19.92 -11.90 -5.33
C GLN A 356 -19.04 -12.93 -6.05
N VAL A 357 -18.15 -12.49 -6.95
CA VAL A 357 -17.20 -13.39 -7.63
C VAL A 357 -16.23 -14.03 -6.64
N ILE A 358 -15.68 -13.26 -5.69
CA ILE A 358 -14.75 -13.77 -4.67
C ILE A 358 -15.42 -14.87 -3.83
N LEU A 359 -16.68 -14.68 -3.45
CA LEU A 359 -17.46 -15.62 -2.66
C LEU A 359 -18.05 -16.79 -3.47
N GLY A 360 -17.96 -16.76 -4.80
CA GLY A 360 -18.63 -17.73 -5.68
C GLY A 360 -20.15 -17.57 -5.73
N GLU A 361 -20.69 -16.45 -5.25
CA GLU A 361 -22.12 -16.11 -5.32
C GLU A 361 -22.57 -15.78 -6.75
N ASP A 362 -21.62 -15.58 -7.67
CA ASP A 362 -21.85 -15.52 -9.11
C ASP A 362 -22.15 -16.88 -9.76
N GLY A 363 -22.02 -17.97 -9.00
CA GLY A 363 -22.19 -19.34 -9.49
C GLY A 363 -20.94 -19.91 -10.18
N SER A 364 -19.79 -19.21 -10.09
CA SER A 364 -18.53 -19.66 -10.67
C SER A 364 -17.49 -20.01 -9.59
N SER A 365 -16.39 -20.64 -10.00
CA SER A 365 -15.21 -20.88 -9.15
C SER A 365 -14.09 -19.85 -9.37
N ARG A 366 -14.35 -18.79 -10.16
CA ARG A 366 -13.34 -17.82 -10.59
C ARG A 366 -12.71 -17.07 -9.42
N GLY A 367 -13.49 -16.72 -8.40
CA GLY A 367 -12.96 -16.09 -7.18
C GLY A 367 -11.94 -16.97 -6.46
N ALA A 368 -12.29 -18.25 -6.24
CA ALA A 368 -11.40 -19.23 -5.62
C ALA A 368 -10.12 -19.47 -6.46
N GLN A 369 -10.25 -19.53 -7.79
CA GLN A 369 -9.12 -19.63 -8.71
C GLN A 369 -8.20 -18.41 -8.62
N LYS A 370 -8.75 -17.19 -8.63
CA LYS A 370 -7.96 -15.96 -8.49
C LYS A 370 -7.19 -15.91 -7.16
N LEU A 371 -7.81 -16.34 -6.06
CA LEU A 371 -7.17 -16.42 -4.73
C LEU A 371 -6.06 -17.47 -4.68
N ALA A 372 -6.26 -18.64 -5.29
CA ALA A 372 -5.19 -19.64 -5.42
C ALA A 372 -4.04 -19.12 -6.28
N GLN A 373 -4.36 -18.50 -7.42
CA GLN A 373 -3.38 -17.97 -8.37
C GLN A 373 -2.51 -16.88 -7.76
N ILE A 374 -3.08 -15.88 -7.07
CA ILE A 374 -2.27 -14.83 -6.44
C ILE A 374 -1.34 -15.40 -5.37
N ARG A 375 -1.79 -16.38 -4.59
CA ARG A 375 -0.96 -17.05 -3.59
C ARG A 375 0.22 -17.78 -4.23
N GLU A 376 -0.06 -18.59 -5.25
CA GLU A 376 0.96 -19.36 -5.99
C GLU A 376 1.94 -18.43 -6.71
N ASN A 377 1.44 -17.42 -7.42
CA ASN A 377 2.24 -16.42 -8.10
C ASN A 377 3.16 -15.68 -7.12
N SER A 378 2.64 -15.27 -5.96
CA SER A 378 3.40 -14.51 -4.97
C SER A 378 4.51 -15.33 -4.35
N ASN A 379 4.21 -16.58 -3.96
CA ASN A 379 5.22 -17.47 -3.37
C ASN A 379 6.27 -17.91 -4.39
N PHE A 380 5.86 -18.20 -5.62
CA PHE A 380 6.79 -18.52 -6.71
C PHE A 380 7.73 -17.35 -6.98
N PHE A 381 7.20 -16.16 -7.25
CA PHE A 381 8.02 -15.00 -7.60
C PHE A 381 8.99 -14.61 -6.48
N ARG A 382 8.51 -14.62 -5.22
CA ARG A 382 9.35 -14.37 -4.04
C ARG A 382 10.50 -15.38 -3.94
N SER A 383 10.18 -16.67 -4.04
CA SER A 383 11.18 -17.74 -3.94
C SER A 383 12.25 -17.61 -5.02
N GLU A 384 11.87 -17.33 -6.26
CA GLU A 384 12.83 -17.17 -7.36
C GLU A 384 13.71 -15.92 -7.18
N LEU A 385 13.16 -14.79 -6.75
CA LEU A 385 13.96 -13.61 -6.42
C LEU A 385 15.00 -13.91 -5.32
N GLN A 386 14.59 -14.63 -4.28
CA GLN A 386 15.51 -15.02 -3.19
C GLN A 386 16.63 -15.93 -3.71
N LYS A 387 16.31 -16.93 -4.54
CA LYS A 387 17.30 -17.82 -5.18
C LYS A 387 18.26 -17.07 -6.09
N MET A 388 17.80 -16.00 -6.73
CA MET A 388 18.62 -15.12 -7.58
C MET A 388 19.53 -14.19 -6.77
N GLY A 389 19.51 -14.24 -5.44
CA GLY A 389 20.40 -13.47 -4.58
C GLY A 389 19.90 -12.07 -4.21
N PHE A 390 18.63 -11.75 -4.46
CA PHE A 390 18.04 -10.49 -4.04
C PHE A 390 17.70 -10.48 -2.54
N GLU A 391 17.82 -9.31 -1.92
CA GLU A 391 17.22 -9.09 -0.60
C GLU A 391 15.74 -8.72 -0.76
N VAL A 392 14.88 -9.70 -0.51
CA VAL A 392 13.43 -9.60 -0.65
C VAL A 392 12.79 -9.52 0.74
N LEU A 393 11.99 -8.48 0.96
CA LEU A 393 11.21 -8.33 2.18
C LEU A 393 9.81 -8.95 2.06
N GLY A 394 9.15 -9.10 3.21
CA GLY A 394 7.77 -9.54 3.31
C GLY A 394 7.62 -11.05 3.47
N ASP A 395 6.46 -11.46 3.96
CA ASP A 395 6.17 -12.84 4.32
C ASP A 395 5.57 -13.62 3.15
N ASN A 396 5.58 -14.96 3.25
CA ASN A 396 4.85 -15.81 2.31
C ASN A 396 3.36 -15.42 2.24
N ASP A 397 2.74 -15.71 1.11
CA ASP A 397 1.38 -15.36 0.72
C ASP A 397 1.11 -13.85 0.52
N SER A 398 1.96 -12.95 1.01
CA SER A 398 1.83 -11.52 0.75
C SER A 398 2.01 -11.22 -0.75
N PRO A 399 1.12 -10.45 -1.40
CA PRO A 399 1.30 -10.07 -2.81
C PRO A 399 2.25 -8.89 -2.99
N VAL A 400 2.77 -8.33 -1.89
CA VAL A 400 3.74 -7.23 -1.89
C VAL A 400 5.09 -7.80 -1.48
N MET A 401 6.09 -7.65 -2.33
CA MET A 401 7.46 -8.12 -2.06
C MET A 401 8.48 -7.06 -2.51
N PRO A 402 8.95 -6.22 -1.59
CA PRO A 402 9.97 -5.24 -1.92
C PRO A 402 11.34 -5.90 -2.15
N ILE A 403 12.05 -5.44 -3.19
CA ILE A 403 13.47 -5.75 -3.42
C ILE A 403 14.29 -4.55 -2.98
N MET A 404 15.28 -4.77 -2.10
CA MET A 404 16.07 -3.67 -1.55
C MET A 404 17.05 -3.10 -2.58
N LEU A 405 17.07 -1.76 -2.70
CA LEU A 405 17.98 -1.04 -3.60
C LEU A 405 19.07 -0.31 -2.83
N TYR A 406 18.75 0.19 -1.63
CA TYR A 406 19.61 0.97 -0.74
C TYR A 406 20.16 2.28 -1.36
N ASN A 407 21.13 2.16 -2.26
CA ASN A 407 21.89 3.30 -2.79
C ASN A 407 21.01 4.17 -3.70
N PRO A 408 21.00 5.51 -3.51
CA PRO A 408 20.15 6.40 -4.31
C PRO A 408 20.44 6.34 -5.81
N ALA A 409 21.66 6.05 -6.24
CA ALA A 409 22.02 5.93 -7.65
C ALA A 409 21.39 4.69 -8.33
N LYS A 410 21.12 3.62 -7.55
CA LYS A 410 20.54 2.37 -8.06
C LYS A 410 19.04 2.51 -8.33
N ILE A 411 18.35 3.42 -7.65
CA ILE A 411 16.90 3.67 -7.80
C ILE A 411 16.53 4.02 -9.26
N PRO A 412 17.05 5.11 -9.86
CA PRO A 412 16.69 5.44 -11.23
C PRO A 412 17.25 4.43 -12.24
N ALA A 413 18.43 3.86 -11.98
CA ALA A 413 19.05 2.88 -12.86
C ALA A 413 18.15 1.63 -12.99
N PHE A 414 17.74 1.04 -11.85
CA PHE A 414 16.86 -0.12 -11.84
C PHE A 414 15.51 0.18 -12.51
N SER A 415 14.87 1.31 -12.14
CA SER A 415 13.58 1.69 -12.70
C SER A 415 13.62 1.86 -14.22
N ARG A 416 14.62 2.58 -14.75
CA ARG A 416 14.74 2.88 -16.17
C ARG A 416 15.12 1.66 -16.99
N GLU A 417 16.04 0.83 -16.50
CA GLU A 417 16.48 -0.36 -17.24
C GLU A 417 15.45 -1.49 -17.28
N CYS A 418 14.63 -1.62 -16.23
CA CYS A 418 13.44 -2.48 -16.31
C CYS A 418 12.46 -1.96 -17.37
N LEU A 419 12.22 -0.63 -17.42
CA LEU A 419 11.31 -0.05 -18.42
C LEU A 419 11.79 -0.24 -19.85
N ARG A 420 13.08 -0.07 -20.11
CA ARG A 420 13.68 -0.30 -21.45
C ARG A 420 13.47 -1.73 -21.94
N GLN A 421 13.22 -2.67 -21.02
CA GLN A 421 12.92 -4.07 -21.31
C GLN A 421 11.42 -4.40 -21.11
N ASN A 422 10.57 -3.36 -21.13
CA ASN A 422 9.12 -3.45 -21.06
C ASN A 422 8.60 -4.08 -19.76
N VAL A 423 9.28 -3.80 -18.63
CA VAL A 423 8.85 -4.17 -17.27
C VAL A 423 8.70 -2.91 -16.44
N ALA A 424 7.47 -2.62 -16.01
CA ALA A 424 7.14 -1.47 -15.19
C ALA A 424 7.15 -1.84 -13.70
N VAL A 425 8.10 -1.24 -12.97
CA VAL A 425 8.24 -1.38 -11.52
C VAL A 425 8.06 -0.02 -10.83
N VAL A 426 7.62 -0.04 -9.57
CA VAL A 426 7.54 1.15 -8.74
C VAL A 426 8.72 1.16 -7.78
N THR A 427 9.51 2.24 -7.84
CA THR A 427 10.58 2.47 -6.85
C THR A 427 10.08 3.39 -5.75
N VAL A 428 10.51 3.10 -4.52
CA VAL A 428 10.09 3.81 -3.30
C VAL A 428 11.34 4.24 -2.54
N ALA A 429 11.39 5.51 -2.17
CA ALA A 429 12.47 6.12 -1.42
C ALA A 429 11.92 7.23 -0.51
N PHE A 430 12.81 7.95 0.18
CA PHE A 430 12.44 9.08 1.02
C PHE A 430 11.55 10.09 0.27
N PRO A 431 10.47 10.59 0.88
CA PRO A 431 10.08 10.45 2.29
C PRO A 431 9.22 9.21 2.63
N ALA A 432 8.88 8.38 1.65
CA ALA A 432 8.01 7.22 1.88
C ALA A 432 8.70 6.12 2.71
N THR A 433 10.02 5.99 2.59
CA THR A 433 10.87 5.13 3.41
C THR A 433 12.09 5.89 3.91
N PRO A 434 12.75 5.47 5.00
CA PRO A 434 14.02 6.06 5.43
C PRO A 434 15.08 6.05 4.31
N LEU A 435 16.00 7.01 4.31
CA LEU A 435 17.02 7.19 3.27
C LEU A 435 17.84 5.91 3.00
N LEU A 436 18.12 5.13 4.04
CA LEU A 436 18.87 3.89 3.93
C LEU A 436 18.04 2.69 3.48
N LEU A 437 16.75 2.85 3.18
CA LEU A 437 15.84 1.72 2.93
C LEU A 437 15.04 1.92 1.63
N ALA A 438 15.68 2.53 0.63
CA ALA A 438 15.13 2.61 -0.72
C ALA A 438 14.98 1.21 -1.33
N ARG A 439 13.90 0.99 -2.08
CA ARG A 439 13.48 -0.32 -2.58
C ARG A 439 12.66 -0.22 -3.88
N ALA A 440 12.58 -1.31 -4.62
CA ALA A 440 11.56 -1.49 -5.66
C ALA A 440 10.43 -2.33 -5.08
N ARG A 441 9.21 -1.78 -5.04
CA ARG A 441 8.05 -2.51 -4.51
C ARG A 441 7.39 -3.28 -5.65
N ILE A 442 7.59 -4.59 -5.65
CA ILE A 442 6.94 -5.50 -6.58
C ILE A 442 5.57 -5.88 -6.01
N CYS A 443 4.55 -5.84 -6.87
CA CYS A 443 3.19 -6.24 -6.53
C CYS A 443 2.71 -7.29 -7.54
N ILE A 444 2.27 -8.44 -7.02
CA ILE A 444 1.83 -9.59 -7.80
C ILE A 444 0.31 -9.62 -7.88
N SER A 445 -0.21 -10.06 -9.03
CA SER A 445 -1.63 -10.17 -9.33
C SER A 445 -2.00 -11.61 -9.69
N ALA A 446 -3.26 -11.96 -9.46
CA ALA A 446 -3.90 -13.12 -10.03
C ALA A 446 -3.99 -13.05 -11.57
N SER A 447 -3.90 -11.86 -12.16
CA SER A 447 -3.91 -11.69 -13.62
C SER A 447 -2.59 -12.06 -14.29
N HIS A 448 -1.48 -12.19 -13.54
CA HIS A 448 -0.19 -12.57 -14.14
C HIS A 448 -0.19 -14.04 -14.51
N THR A 449 0.19 -14.35 -15.76
CA THR A 449 0.47 -15.73 -16.15
C THR A 449 1.84 -16.17 -15.64
N LYS A 450 2.14 -17.48 -15.72
CA LYS A 450 3.46 -17.99 -15.35
C LYS A 450 4.56 -17.40 -16.24
N GLU A 451 4.28 -17.24 -17.52
CA GLU A 451 5.19 -16.68 -18.54
C GLU A 451 5.47 -15.21 -18.25
N ASP A 452 4.46 -14.43 -17.84
CA ASP A 452 4.63 -13.05 -17.41
C ASP A 452 5.63 -12.95 -16.24
N LEU A 453 5.45 -13.83 -15.24
CA LEU A 453 6.31 -13.86 -14.06
C LEU A 453 7.74 -14.28 -14.42
N ILE A 454 7.92 -15.29 -15.27
CA ILE A 454 9.24 -15.72 -15.74
C ILE A 454 9.93 -14.56 -16.48
N LYS A 455 9.24 -13.89 -17.40
CA LYS A 455 9.77 -12.70 -18.08
C LYS A 455 10.18 -11.60 -17.10
N GLY A 456 9.33 -11.33 -16.10
CA GLY A 456 9.61 -10.36 -15.05
C GLY A 456 10.89 -10.71 -14.27
N LEU A 457 11.04 -11.97 -13.88
CA LEU A 457 12.22 -12.49 -13.17
C LEU A 457 13.49 -12.39 -14.03
N GLU A 458 13.44 -12.76 -15.29
CA GLU A 458 14.59 -12.67 -16.21
C GLU A 458 15.10 -11.23 -16.35
N VAL A 459 14.19 -10.28 -16.58
CA VAL A 459 14.53 -8.86 -16.69
C VAL A 459 15.07 -8.32 -15.37
N ILE A 460 14.39 -8.60 -14.25
CA ILE A 460 14.82 -8.15 -12.92
C ILE A 460 16.19 -8.72 -12.57
N SER A 461 16.44 -10.00 -12.86
CA SER A 461 17.73 -10.67 -12.64
C SER A 461 18.86 -9.97 -13.40
N ARG A 462 18.68 -9.78 -14.71
CA ARG A 462 19.67 -9.12 -15.58
C ARG A 462 19.94 -7.67 -15.15
N VAL A 463 18.90 -6.90 -14.88
CA VAL A 463 19.05 -5.52 -14.38
C VAL A 463 19.69 -5.53 -13.00
N GLY A 464 19.36 -6.51 -12.17
CA GLY A 464 19.92 -6.71 -10.84
C GLY A 464 21.43 -6.91 -10.84
N ASP A 465 21.94 -7.68 -11.80
CA ASP A 465 23.38 -7.81 -12.06
C ASP A 465 23.98 -6.48 -12.51
N LEU A 466 23.35 -5.83 -13.50
CA LEU A 466 23.82 -4.55 -14.07
C LEU A 466 23.96 -3.45 -13.00
N VAL A 467 23.01 -3.34 -12.07
CA VAL A 467 23.03 -2.30 -11.03
C VAL A 467 23.60 -2.78 -9.69
N GLY A 468 23.99 -4.06 -9.61
CA GLY A 468 24.62 -4.68 -8.45
C GLY A 468 23.74 -4.73 -7.20
N ILE A 469 22.50 -5.21 -7.30
CA ILE A 469 21.55 -5.33 -6.16
C ILE A 469 21.26 -6.78 -5.73
N LYS A 470 22.03 -7.75 -6.23
CA LYS A 470 22.04 -9.12 -5.71
C LYS A 470 23.05 -9.20 -4.58
N TYR A 471 22.58 -9.11 -3.35
CA TYR A 471 23.40 -9.00 -2.14
C TYR A 471 23.79 -10.35 -1.55
N PHE A 472 23.14 -11.43 -1.97
CA PHE A 472 23.36 -12.79 -1.48
C PHE A 472 23.89 -13.70 -2.59
N PRO A 473 24.62 -14.78 -2.25
CA PRO A 473 24.99 -15.81 -3.22
C PRO A 473 23.74 -16.42 -3.85
N ALA A 474 23.72 -16.54 -5.17
CA ALA A 474 22.66 -17.24 -5.86
C ALA A 474 22.71 -18.74 -5.55
N GLU A 475 21.55 -19.40 -5.47
CA GLU A 475 21.52 -20.86 -5.39
C GLU A 475 22.04 -21.46 -6.71
N PRO A 476 22.85 -22.53 -6.67
CA PRO A 476 23.29 -23.18 -7.89
C PRO A 476 22.09 -23.72 -8.66
N GLU A 477 22.03 -23.43 -9.96
CA GLU A 477 21.03 -24.03 -10.85
C GLU A 477 21.15 -25.56 -10.74
N LYS A 478 20.09 -26.21 -10.26
CA LYS A 478 19.97 -27.66 -10.39
C LYS A 478 19.83 -27.93 -11.89
N GLN A 479 20.93 -28.32 -12.55
CA GLN A 479 20.88 -28.83 -13.91
C GLN A 479 19.82 -29.93 -13.97
N HIS A 480 18.72 -29.68 -14.67
CA HIS A 480 17.83 -30.75 -15.10
C HIS A 480 18.65 -31.67 -16.01
N GLN A 481 19.13 -32.79 -15.46
CA GLN A 481 19.63 -33.89 -16.27
C GLN A 481 18.46 -34.38 -17.12
N GLU A 482 18.42 -33.96 -18.38
CA GLU A 482 17.74 -34.70 -19.44
C GLU A 482 18.44 -36.07 -19.52
N ASP A 483 17.88 -37.07 -18.83
CA ASP A 483 18.30 -38.46 -18.99
C ASP A 483 17.74 -38.97 -20.33
N GLY A 484 18.38 -38.53 -21.41
CA GLY A 484 18.29 -39.12 -22.74
C GLY A 484 18.94 -40.49 -22.73
N ARG A 485 18.27 -41.49 -22.14
CA ARG A 485 18.61 -42.90 -22.31
C ARG A 485 17.52 -43.59 -23.13
N VAL A 486 17.68 -43.49 -24.44
CA VAL A 486 17.15 -44.48 -25.38
C VAL A 486 17.76 -45.83 -25.00
N LYS A 487 16.96 -46.73 -24.44
CA LYS A 487 17.30 -48.15 -24.39
C LYS A 487 16.94 -48.78 -25.74
N LEU A 488 17.97 -49.06 -26.52
CA LEU A 488 17.95 -50.13 -27.51
C LEU A 488 18.21 -51.43 -26.77
N GLU A 489 17.21 -52.30 -26.71
CA GLU A 489 17.31 -53.76 -26.86
C GLU A 489 15.91 -54.35 -27.11
#